data_AF-A0A1C4W5G1-F1
#
_entry.id   AF-A0A1C4W5G1-F1
#
_cell.length_a   1.000
_cell.length_b   1.000
_cell.length_c   1.000
_cell.angle_alpha   90.00
_cell.angle_beta   90.00
_cell.angle_gamma   90.00
#
_symmetry.space_group_name_H-M   'P 1'
#
loop_
_entity.id
_entity.type
_entity.pdbx_description
1 polymer ?
#
loop_
_entity_poly.entity_id
_entity_poly.type
_entity_poly.pdbx_seq_one_letter_code
_entity_poly.pdbx_strand_id
1 'polypeptide(L)'
;MTHHTGREPGSVAPERLDAGEAASAVRPTDVPVDLELHCAGRPAWRCTHDGEPFPCPTWRALPLDDSLRAVLLAAFTLFLRPAIRDLRGHPDGPTPPEIVRRFLWFLPVTDEEARAVALRYR
;
A
#
# COMPACT_ATOMS: atom_id res chain seq x y z
N MET A 1 2.46 6.99 82.55
CA MET A 1 3.50 6.26 81.80
C MET A 1 2.77 5.50 80.71
N THR A 2 2.73 6.09 79.52
CA THR A 2 3.45 5.59 78.33
C THR A 2 2.72 4.40 77.69
N HIS A 3 2.36 4.33 76.42
CA HIS A 3 2.43 5.20 75.25
C HIS A 3 2.19 4.26 74.04
N HIS A 4 1.50 4.72 72.99
CA HIS A 4 1.69 4.33 71.56
C HIS A 4 1.27 2.90 71.14
N THR A 5 0.89 2.55 69.91
CA THR A 5 0.37 3.16 68.66
C THR A 5 0.25 1.97 67.69
N GLY A 6 -0.72 1.95 66.78
CA GLY A 6 -0.74 0.94 65.72
C GLY A 6 -1.91 1.12 64.76
N ARG A 7 -1.89 2.20 63.98
CA ARG A 7 -2.80 2.48 62.87
C ARG A 7 -2.05 2.17 61.59
N GLU A 8 -2.44 1.12 60.87
CA GLU A 8 -1.90 0.82 59.54
C GLU A 8 -2.63 1.66 58.47
N PRO A 9 -1.94 2.49 57.69
CA PRO A 9 -2.52 3.11 56.51
C PRO A 9 -2.35 2.19 55.30
N GLY A 10 -3.48 1.75 54.74
CA GLY A 10 -3.53 1.14 53.42
C GLY A 10 -2.97 2.10 52.37
N SER A 11 -1.88 1.66 51.74
CA SER A 11 -1.24 2.29 50.60
C SER A 11 -2.16 2.17 49.37
N VAL A 12 -2.72 3.29 48.91
CA VAL A 12 -3.37 3.37 47.60
C VAL A 12 -2.41 4.07 46.65
N ALA A 13 -1.83 3.29 45.74
CA ALA A 13 -1.01 3.78 44.66
C ALA A 13 -1.86 4.58 43.65
N PRO A 14 -1.29 5.60 42.98
CA PRO A 14 -2.00 6.35 41.96
C PRO A 14 -2.00 5.59 40.63
N GLU A 15 -3.17 5.20 40.15
CA GLU A 15 -3.33 4.79 38.75
C GLU A 15 -3.21 6.03 37.85
N ARG A 16 -2.04 6.19 37.24
CA ARG A 16 -1.84 7.03 36.04
C ARG A 16 -1.43 6.11 34.90
N LEU A 17 -2.36 5.81 34.00
CA LEU A 17 -2.06 5.54 32.61
C LEU A 17 -3.16 6.19 31.76
N ASP A 18 -2.99 7.50 31.61
CA ASP A 18 -3.47 8.24 30.46
C ASP A 18 -2.53 7.89 29.29
N ALA A 19 -3.05 7.10 28.36
CA ALA A 19 -2.55 6.99 26.98
C ALA A 19 -3.66 6.32 26.16
N GLY A 20 -4.84 6.94 26.17
CA GLY A 20 -5.78 6.77 25.09
C GLY A 20 -5.17 7.45 23.87
N GLU A 21 -4.25 6.76 23.19
CA GLU A 21 -3.82 7.11 21.85
C GLU A 21 -5.07 7.06 21.00
N ALA A 22 -5.68 8.23 20.84
CA ALA A 22 -6.78 8.44 19.93
C ALA A 22 -6.23 8.06 18.56
N ALA A 23 -6.52 6.82 18.17
CA ALA A 23 -6.35 6.32 16.82
C ALA A 23 -6.87 7.42 15.91
N SER A 24 -5.92 8.10 15.27
CA SER A 24 -6.18 9.24 14.41
C SER A 24 -7.18 8.77 13.39
N ALA A 25 -8.45 9.16 13.58
CA ALA A 25 -9.54 8.82 12.71
C ALA A 25 -9.13 9.32 11.32
N VAL A 26 -8.74 8.39 10.45
CA VAL A 26 -8.55 8.67 9.02
C VAL A 26 -9.86 9.27 8.57
N ARG A 27 -9.83 10.58 8.30
CA ARG A 27 -11.01 11.25 7.78
C ARG A 27 -11.30 10.66 6.40
N PRO A 28 -12.55 10.27 6.12
CA PRO A 28 -12.91 9.89 4.77
C PRO A 28 -12.83 11.14 3.87
N THR A 29 -12.47 10.89 2.60
CA THR A 29 -12.45 11.78 1.44
C THR A 29 -11.37 12.87 1.39
N ASP A 30 -10.19 12.47 0.91
CA ASP A 30 -9.63 13.09 -0.29
C ASP A 30 -9.13 11.95 -1.18
N VAL A 31 -9.87 11.65 -2.26
CA VAL A 31 -9.18 11.05 -3.42
C VAL A 31 -8.11 12.09 -3.76
N PRO A 32 -6.81 11.75 -3.85
CA PRO A 32 -5.80 12.73 -4.19
C PRO A 32 -6.25 13.42 -5.47
N VAL A 33 -6.60 14.70 -5.37
CA VAL A 33 -7.30 15.49 -6.41
C VAL A 33 -6.48 15.52 -7.72
N ASP A 34 -5.22 15.11 -7.64
CA ASP A 34 -4.27 15.06 -8.74
C ASP A 34 -4.04 13.65 -9.33
N LEU A 35 -4.81 12.60 -8.96
CA LEU A 35 -4.60 11.22 -9.45
C LEU A 35 -4.47 11.14 -10.98
N GLU A 36 -5.23 11.98 -11.69
CA GLU A 36 -5.20 12.14 -13.15
C GLU A 36 -3.86 12.65 -13.70
N LEU A 37 -3.07 13.38 -12.91
CA LEU A 37 -1.73 13.82 -13.29
C LEU A 37 -0.70 12.67 -13.21
N HIS A 38 -0.98 11.63 -12.43
CA HIS A 38 -0.10 10.48 -12.24
C HIS A 38 -0.26 9.45 -13.37
N CYS A 39 0.18 9.80 -14.58
CA CYS A 39 0.11 8.95 -15.77
C CYS A 39 1.31 7.99 -15.90
N ALA A 40 1.11 6.88 -16.62
CA ALA A 40 2.17 5.91 -16.91
C ALA A 40 3.11 6.40 -18.03
N GLY A 41 4.32 6.83 -17.67
CA GLY A 41 5.36 7.26 -18.60
C GLY A 41 6.19 6.11 -19.16
N ARG A 42 5.89 5.69 -20.40
CA ARG A 42 6.64 4.67 -21.16
C ARG A 42 7.94 5.25 -21.75
N PRO A 43 8.97 4.42 -22.03
CA PRO A 43 9.07 2.97 -21.80
C PRO A 43 9.61 2.60 -20.41
N ALA A 44 10.04 3.58 -19.61
CA ALA A 44 10.57 3.33 -18.26
C ALA A 44 9.48 2.93 -17.25
N TRP A 45 8.20 3.16 -17.60
CA TRP A 45 7.04 2.98 -16.74
C TRP A 45 7.21 3.71 -15.41
N ARG A 46 7.64 4.97 -15.49
CA ARG A 46 7.68 5.89 -14.35
C ARG A 46 6.45 6.78 -14.40
N CYS A 47 5.93 7.16 -13.25
CA CYS A 47 4.89 8.17 -13.14
C CYS A 47 5.40 9.48 -13.75
N THR A 48 4.62 10.09 -14.62
CA THR A 48 5.00 11.36 -15.26
C THR A 48 5.04 12.53 -14.30
N HIS A 49 4.31 12.43 -13.17
CA HIS A 49 4.26 13.46 -12.14
C HIS A 49 5.37 13.29 -11.11
N ASP A 50 5.49 12.11 -10.50
CA ASP A 50 6.43 11.88 -9.39
C ASP A 50 7.82 11.40 -9.84
N GLY A 51 7.93 10.86 -11.05
CA GLY A 51 9.12 10.14 -11.51
C GLY A 51 9.31 8.73 -10.90
N GLU A 52 8.48 8.34 -9.92
CA GLU A 52 8.51 7.02 -9.26
C GLU A 52 8.02 5.88 -10.17
N PRO A 53 8.38 4.61 -9.90
CA PRO A 53 7.82 3.47 -10.62
C PRO A 53 6.29 3.49 -10.62
N PHE A 54 5.65 3.53 -11.80
CA PHE A 54 4.20 3.44 -11.94
C PHE A 54 3.67 2.00 -11.73
N PRO A 55 2.53 1.77 -11.06
CA PRO A 55 1.75 2.73 -10.27
C PRO A 55 2.55 3.26 -9.07
N CYS A 56 2.63 4.59 -8.97
CA CYS A 56 3.40 5.30 -7.95
C CYS A 56 2.72 5.20 -6.56
N PRO A 57 3.36 5.68 -5.48
CA PRO A 57 2.76 5.70 -4.15
C PRO A 57 1.35 6.32 -4.09
N THR A 58 1.06 7.38 -4.86
CA THR A 58 -0.28 7.99 -4.92
C THR A 58 -1.35 7.00 -5.39
N TRP A 59 -1.08 6.24 -6.45
CA TRP A 59 -1.98 5.17 -6.91
C TRP A 59 -2.11 4.07 -5.85
N ARG A 60 -1.00 3.68 -5.22
CA ARG A 60 -0.96 2.59 -4.23
C ARG A 60 -1.60 2.95 -2.88
N ALA A 61 -1.84 4.23 -2.63
CA ALA A 61 -2.49 4.74 -1.42
C ALA A 61 -4.02 4.83 -1.53
N LEU A 62 -4.60 4.52 -2.69
CA LEU A 62 -6.05 4.60 -2.89
C LEU A 62 -6.81 3.69 -1.89
N PRO A 63 -7.93 4.15 -1.31
CA PRO A 63 -8.79 3.30 -0.50
C PRO A 63 -9.53 2.30 -1.41
N LEU A 64 -9.10 1.05 -1.38
CA LEU A 64 -9.61 0.01 -2.27
C LEU A 64 -10.86 -0.68 -1.70
N ASP A 65 -12.01 -0.40 -2.30
CA ASP A 65 -13.19 -1.27 -2.20
C ASP A 65 -13.29 -2.23 -3.41
N ASP A 66 -14.26 -3.14 -3.38
CA ASP A 66 -14.43 -4.15 -4.43
C ASP A 66 -14.81 -3.54 -5.79
N SER A 67 -15.54 -2.44 -5.80
CA SER A 67 -15.94 -1.77 -7.04
C SER A 67 -14.73 -1.10 -7.70
N LEU A 68 -13.92 -0.38 -6.92
CA LEU A 68 -12.68 0.21 -7.38
C LEU A 68 -11.68 -0.86 -7.83
N ARG A 69 -11.53 -1.96 -7.09
CA ARG A 69 -10.67 -3.09 -7.51
C ARG A 69 -11.07 -3.64 -8.87
N ALA A 70 -12.37 -3.79 -9.15
CA ALA A 70 -12.85 -4.28 -10.44
C ALA A 70 -12.49 -3.32 -11.59
N VAL A 71 -12.66 -2.00 -11.37
CA VAL A 71 -12.26 -0.98 -12.35
C VAL A 71 -10.74 -0.98 -12.56
N LEU A 72 -9.96 -1.04 -11.48
CA LEU A 72 -8.49 -1.11 -11.56
C LEU A 72 -8.02 -2.37 -12.29
N LEU A 73 -8.67 -3.52 -12.06
CA LEU A 73 -8.36 -4.76 -12.77
C LEU A 73 -8.54 -4.59 -14.29
N ALA A 74 -9.67 -4.03 -14.71
CA ALA A 74 -9.93 -3.76 -16.13
C ALA A 74 -8.89 -2.78 -16.71
N ALA A 75 -8.55 -1.71 -16.00
CA ALA A 75 -7.61 -0.70 -16.49
C ALA A 75 -6.15 -1.19 -16.52
N PHE A 76 -5.66 -1.77 -15.42
CA PHE A 76 -4.24 -2.14 -15.27
C PHE A 76 -3.86 -3.38 -16.07
N THR A 77 -4.80 -4.27 -16.39
CA THR A 77 -4.51 -5.41 -17.29
C THR A 77 -4.13 -4.94 -18.70
N LEU A 78 -4.61 -3.79 -19.16
CA LEU A 78 -4.22 -3.19 -20.44
C LEU A 78 -2.74 -2.78 -20.47
N PHE A 79 -2.16 -2.45 -19.32
CA PHE A 79 -0.75 -2.08 -19.20
C PHE A 79 0.20 -3.29 -19.14
N LEU A 80 -0.27 -4.48 -18.77
CA LEU A 80 0.60 -5.63 -18.52
C LEU A 80 1.43 -6.02 -19.75
N ARG A 81 0.80 -6.20 -20.91
CA ARG A 81 1.51 -6.60 -22.14
C ARG A 81 2.59 -5.57 -22.54
N PRO A 82 2.28 -4.27 -22.69
CA PRO A 82 3.31 -3.30 -23.06
C PRO A 82 4.35 -3.10 -21.95
N ALA A 83 4.00 -3.20 -20.66
CA ALA A 83 4.95 -3.10 -19.56
C ALA A 83 5.94 -4.25 -19.52
N ILE A 84 5.45 -5.49 -19.67
CA ILE A 84 6.31 -6.67 -19.78
C ILE A 84 7.24 -6.52 -20.97
N ARG A 85 6.74 -6.07 -22.13
CA ARG A 85 7.58 -5.89 -23.33
C ARG A 85 8.68 -4.85 -23.12
N ASP A 86 8.36 -3.71 -22.53
CA ASP A 86 9.29 -2.58 -22.41
C ASP A 86 10.31 -2.78 -21.27
N LEU A 87 9.94 -3.47 -20.19
CA LEU A 87 10.80 -3.65 -19.00
C LEU A 87 11.57 -4.98 -18.97
N ARG A 88 11.11 -6.02 -19.68
CA ARG A 88 11.80 -7.33 -19.67
C ARG A 88 13.18 -7.23 -20.31
N GLY A 89 14.13 -8.02 -19.79
CA GLY A 89 15.45 -8.19 -20.40
C GLY A 89 16.51 -7.18 -19.95
N HIS A 90 16.16 -6.22 -19.08
CA HIS A 90 17.16 -5.41 -18.40
C HIS A 90 17.82 -6.25 -17.28
N PRO A 91 19.16 -6.37 -17.21
CA PRO A 91 19.85 -7.25 -16.26
C PRO A 91 19.51 -6.92 -14.80
N ASP A 92 19.36 -5.64 -14.48
CA ASP A 92 18.95 -5.16 -13.15
C ASP A 92 17.46 -4.77 -13.09
N GLY A 93 16.66 -5.16 -14.09
CA GLY A 93 15.25 -4.80 -14.20
C GLY A 93 14.30 -5.82 -13.59
N PRO A 94 13.03 -5.47 -13.40
CA PRO A 94 12.05 -6.40 -12.87
C PRO A 94 11.82 -7.55 -13.85
N THR A 95 11.72 -8.75 -13.30
CA THR A 95 11.29 -9.93 -14.05
C THR A 95 9.81 -9.81 -14.45
N PRO A 96 9.35 -10.52 -15.51
CA PRO A 96 7.95 -10.47 -15.92
C PRO A 96 6.92 -10.74 -14.79
N PRO A 97 7.13 -11.72 -13.88
CA PRO A 97 6.24 -11.91 -12.72
C PRO A 97 6.24 -10.73 -11.74
N GLU A 98 7.40 -10.10 -11.49
CA GLU A 98 7.49 -8.90 -10.64
C GLU A 98 6.75 -7.71 -11.26
N ILE A 99 6.79 -7.57 -12.59
CA ILE A 99 6.00 -6.57 -13.32
C ILE A 99 4.50 -6.84 -13.10
N VAL A 100 4.05 -8.08 -13.21
CA VAL A 100 2.63 -8.42 -12.96
C VAL A 100 2.22 -8.03 -11.53
N ARG A 101 2.98 -8.44 -10.50
CA ARG A 101 2.68 -8.10 -9.11
C ARG A 101 2.69 -6.59 -8.87
N ARG A 102 3.61 -5.86 -9.51
CA ARG A 102 3.67 -4.40 -9.42
C ARG A 102 2.43 -3.73 -9.99
N PHE A 103 1.94 -4.15 -11.15
CA PHE A 103 0.78 -3.53 -11.79
C PHE A 103 -0.56 -4.00 -11.18
N LEU A 104 -0.62 -5.19 -10.60
CA LEU A 104 -1.79 -5.74 -9.91
C LEU A 104 -1.68 -5.66 -8.38
N TRP A 105 -0.99 -4.64 -7.85
CA TRP A 105 -0.71 -4.46 -6.42
C TRP A 105 -1.95 -4.51 -5.50
N PHE A 106 -3.12 -4.21 -6.05
CA PHE A 106 -4.41 -4.19 -5.37
C PHE A 106 -5.06 -5.58 -5.24
N LEU A 107 -4.40 -6.64 -5.73
CA LEU A 107 -4.84 -8.03 -5.63
C LEU A 107 -3.79 -8.87 -4.87
N PRO A 108 -4.21 -9.89 -4.11
CA PRO A 108 -3.31 -10.82 -3.44
C PRO A 108 -2.75 -11.85 -4.43
N VAL A 109 -2.04 -11.40 -5.47
CA VAL A 109 -1.48 -12.27 -6.51
C VAL A 109 -0.26 -13.02 -5.96
N THR A 110 -0.36 -14.34 -5.93
CA THR A 110 0.76 -15.21 -5.58
C THR A 110 1.83 -15.21 -6.66
N ASP A 111 3.03 -15.65 -6.30
CA ASP A 111 4.16 -15.68 -7.22
C ASP A 111 3.93 -16.67 -8.39
N GLU A 112 3.18 -17.76 -8.14
CA GLU A 112 2.75 -18.72 -9.17
C GLU A 112 1.73 -18.11 -10.13
N GLU A 113 0.71 -17.42 -9.62
CA GLU A 113 -0.28 -16.73 -10.46
C GLU A 113 0.38 -15.64 -11.30
N ALA A 114 1.30 -14.86 -10.72
CA ALA A 114 2.05 -13.84 -11.43
C ALA A 114 2.87 -14.44 -12.59
N ARG A 115 3.53 -15.60 -12.37
CA ARG A 115 4.20 -16.37 -13.43
C ARG A 115 3.22 -16.81 -14.52
N ALA A 116 2.10 -17.41 -14.13
CA ALA A 116 1.09 -17.89 -15.08
C ALA A 116 0.50 -16.74 -15.94
N VAL A 117 0.26 -15.57 -15.35
CA VAL A 117 -0.17 -14.37 -16.06
C VAL A 117 0.92 -13.85 -16.99
N ALA A 118 2.15 -13.71 -16.52
CA ALA A 118 3.27 -13.22 -17.35
C ALA A 118 3.48 -14.10 -18.59
N LEU A 119 3.33 -15.42 -18.44
CA LEU A 119 3.41 -16.39 -19.52
C LEU A 119 2.31 -16.21 -20.59
N ARG A 120 1.19 -15.55 -20.32
CA ARG A 120 0.15 -15.25 -21.33
C ARG A 120 0.55 -14.10 -22.26
N TYR A 121 1.53 -13.30 -21.87
CA TYR A 121 1.97 -12.10 -22.61
C TYR A 121 3.35 -12.26 -23.25
N ARG A 122 3.88 -13.49 -23.31
CA ARG A 122 5.17 -13.84 -23.91
C ARG A 122 5.27 -13.43 -25.38
#